data_AF-A0A355BG07-F1
#
_entry.id   AF-A0A355BG07-F1
#
_cell.length_a   1.000
_cell.length_b   1.000
_cell.length_c   1.000
_cell.angle_alpha   90.00
_cell.angle_beta   90.00
_cell.angle_gamma   90.00
#
_symmetry.space_group_name_H-M   'P 1'
#
loop_
_entity.id
_entity.type
_entity.pdbx_description
1 polymer ?
#
loop_
_entity_poly.entity_id
_entity_poly.type
_entity_poly.pdbx_seq_one_letter_code
_entity_poly.pdbx_strand_id
1 'polypeptide(L)'
;LVFTPENQTADSVIERLSVELDTKEQSVLVCTSDGAEQNIVLSQGASRISTREFLQEVKQAKREMNNTYSHHPSNAQRNWLEDSLPENIRVALDHLRHKK
;
A
#
# COMPACT_ATOMS: atom_id res chain seq x y z
N LEU A 1 8.79 8.53 6.62
CA LEU A 1 8.27 9.89 6.91
C LEU A 1 9.46 10.81 7.05
N VAL A 2 9.44 11.96 6.38
CA VAL A 2 10.51 12.98 6.41
C VAL A 2 9.92 14.25 7.01
N PHE A 3 10.64 14.92 7.90
CA PHE A 3 10.23 16.18 8.50
C PHE A 3 11.05 17.32 7.90
N THR A 4 10.41 18.46 7.67
CA THR A 4 11.09 19.66 7.18
C THR A 4 11.97 20.25 8.28
N PRO A 5 13.20 20.69 7.96
CA PRO A 5 14.01 21.47 8.89
C PRO A 5 13.32 22.77 9.32
N GLU A 6 13.78 23.36 10.42
CA GLU A 6 13.29 24.66 10.87
C GLU A 6 13.47 25.73 9.77
N ASN A 7 12.46 26.57 9.59
CA ASN A 7 12.41 27.62 8.56
C ASN A 7 12.50 27.15 7.10
N GLN A 8 12.26 25.86 6.81
CA GLN A 8 12.12 25.36 5.43
C GLN A 8 10.67 24.97 5.13
N THR A 9 10.24 25.20 3.90
CA THR A 9 8.94 24.73 3.41
C THR A 9 9.02 23.29 2.93
N ALA A 10 7.86 22.62 2.87
CA ALA A 10 7.77 21.30 2.27
C ALA A 10 8.22 21.32 0.80
N ASP A 11 7.85 22.38 0.07
CA ASP A 11 8.20 22.55 -1.34
C ASP A 11 9.72 22.55 -1.57
N SER A 12 10.48 23.35 -0.80
CA SER A 12 11.95 23.39 -0.94
C SER A 12 12.63 22.06 -0.61
N VAL A 13 12.07 21.29 0.34
CA VAL A 13 12.58 19.96 0.66
C VAL A 13 12.25 18.96 -0.44
N ILE A 14 11.02 19.02 -0.98
CA ILE A 14 10.57 18.16 -2.08
C ILE A 14 11.35 18.44 -3.36
N GLU A 15 11.62 19.70 -3.68
CA GLU A 15 12.47 20.10 -4.82
C GLU A 15 13.84 19.44 -4.75
N ARG A 16 14.55 19.62 -3.62
CA ARG A 16 15.88 19.04 -3.44
C ARG A 16 15.86 17.51 -3.57
N LEU A 17 14.87 16.86 -2.94
CA LEU A 17 14.72 15.41 -3.03
C LEU A 17 14.36 14.95 -4.45
N SER A 18 13.57 15.71 -5.18
CA SER A 18 13.19 15.38 -6.55
C SER A 18 14.42 15.35 -7.46
N VAL A 19 15.34 16.29 -7.30
CA VAL A 19 16.61 16.32 -8.06
C VAL A 19 17.55 15.19 -7.65
N GLU A 20 17.64 14.90 -6.35
CA GLU A 20 18.51 13.82 -5.84
C GLU A 20 18.03 12.43 -6.28
N LEU A 21 16.72 12.25 -6.46
CA LEU A 21 16.10 10.95 -6.78
C LEU A 21 15.80 10.76 -8.27
N ASP A 22 15.73 11.84 -9.06
CA ASP A 22 15.47 11.74 -10.49
C ASP A 22 16.71 11.17 -11.20
N THR A 23 16.54 9.99 -11.79
CA THR A 23 17.59 9.30 -12.53
C THR A 23 17.02 8.79 -13.86
N LYS A 24 17.89 8.37 -14.79
CA LYS A 24 17.43 7.79 -16.06
C LYS A 24 16.51 6.57 -15.91
N GLU A 25 16.59 5.88 -14.78
CA GLU A 25 15.82 4.67 -14.50
C GLU A 25 14.60 4.93 -13.60
N GLN A 26 14.54 6.10 -12.94
CA GLN A 26 13.52 6.42 -11.95
C GLN A 26 13.05 7.86 -12.13
N SER A 27 11.78 8.03 -12.47
CA SER A 27 11.15 9.35 -12.51
C SER A 27 10.47 9.68 -11.18
N VAL A 28 10.56 10.94 -10.78
CA VAL A 28 9.90 11.43 -9.56
C VAL A 28 8.53 12.03 -9.90
N LEU A 29 7.50 11.65 -9.15
CA LEU A 29 6.15 12.21 -9.23
C LEU A 29 5.78 12.90 -7.91
N VAL A 30 5.44 14.18 -7.96
CA VAL A 30 5.04 14.99 -6.80
C VAL A 30 3.52 15.16 -6.77
N CYS A 31 2.89 14.77 -5.65
CA CYS A 31 1.46 14.95 -5.42
C CYS A 31 1.18 16.18 -4.54
N THR A 32 0.58 17.23 -5.11
CA THR A 32 0.22 18.46 -4.36
C THR A 32 -1.04 19.14 -4.90
N SER A 33 -1.78 19.84 -4.02
CA SER A 33 -2.95 20.66 -4.36
C SER A 33 -2.71 22.16 -4.22
N ASP A 34 -1.58 22.56 -3.62
CA ASP A 34 -1.28 23.97 -3.39
C ASP A 34 -0.87 24.58 -4.74
N GLY A 35 -1.81 25.32 -5.33
CA GLY A 35 -1.80 25.77 -6.73
C GLY A 35 -0.79 26.87 -7.06
N ALA A 36 0.25 27.06 -6.26
CA ALA A 36 1.24 28.11 -6.48
C ALA A 36 2.28 27.75 -7.56
N GLU A 37 2.47 26.47 -7.90
CA GLU A 37 3.64 26.08 -8.70
C GLU A 37 3.33 25.00 -9.74
N GLN A 38 2.78 25.42 -10.89
CA GLN A 38 2.94 24.61 -12.10
C GLN A 38 4.42 24.56 -12.54
N ASN A 39 5.27 25.48 -12.09
CA ASN A 39 6.58 25.71 -12.71
C ASN A 39 7.78 25.08 -11.99
N ILE A 40 7.71 24.83 -10.68
CA ILE A 40 8.91 24.42 -9.92
C ILE A 40 9.27 22.96 -10.18
N VAL A 41 8.29 22.06 -10.06
CA VAL A 41 8.46 20.61 -10.28
C VAL A 41 8.90 20.30 -11.73
N LEU A 42 8.41 21.07 -12.71
CA LEU A 42 8.70 20.86 -14.14
C LEU A 42 10.11 21.28 -14.56
N SER A 43 10.75 22.21 -13.85
CA SER A 43 12.05 22.77 -14.28
C SER A 43 13.21 21.76 -14.19
N GLN A 44 13.05 20.68 -13.42
CA GLN A 44 14.12 19.71 -13.14
C GLN A 44 13.75 18.24 -13.42
N GLY A 45 12.70 17.98 -14.22
CA GLY A 45 12.39 16.61 -14.70
C GLY A 45 11.36 15.84 -13.88
N ALA A 46 10.99 16.32 -12.69
CA ALA A 46 9.90 15.73 -11.92
C ALA A 46 8.52 16.02 -12.55
N SER A 47 7.62 15.06 -12.43
CA SER A 47 6.22 15.20 -12.87
C SER A 47 5.32 15.57 -11.70
N ARG A 48 4.15 16.16 -11.98
CA ARG A 48 3.16 16.52 -10.95
C ARG A 48 1.84 15.76 -11.16
N ILE A 49 1.25 15.28 -10.08
CA ILE A 49 -0.13 14.78 -10.02
C ILE A 49 -0.94 15.63 -9.03
N SER A 50 -2.21 15.88 -9.33
CA SER A 50 -3.07 16.58 -8.35
C SER A 50 -3.47 15.64 -7.20
N THR A 51 -3.65 16.20 -6.01
CA THR A 51 -4.17 15.45 -4.85
C THR A 51 -5.48 14.74 -5.15
N ARG A 52 -6.33 15.33 -6.00
CA ARG A 52 -7.61 14.73 -6.41
C ARG A 52 -7.40 13.50 -7.30
N GLU A 53 -6.53 13.57 -8.29
CA GLU A 53 -6.21 12.44 -9.18
C GLU A 53 -5.54 11.32 -8.41
N PHE A 54 -4.52 11.64 -7.61
CA PHE A 54 -3.83 10.66 -6.78
C PHE A 54 -4.79 9.96 -5.81
N LEU A 55 -5.75 10.69 -5.22
CA LEU A 55 -6.78 10.08 -4.39
C LEU A 55 -7.66 9.08 -5.15
N GLN A 56 -7.95 9.33 -6.44
CA GLN A 56 -8.69 8.37 -7.26
C GLN A 56 -7.84 7.12 -7.54
N GLU A 57 -6.56 7.28 -7.87
CA GLU A 57 -5.63 6.16 -8.08
C GLU A 57 -5.51 5.30 -6.82
N VAL A 58 -5.33 5.91 -5.64
CA VAL A 58 -5.28 5.18 -4.36
C VAL A 58 -6.58 4.43 -4.09
N LYS A 59 -7.74 5.05 -4.37
CA LYS A 59 -9.04 4.38 -4.21
C LYS A 59 -9.20 3.21 -5.17
N GLN A 60 -8.76 3.36 -6.41
CA GLN A 60 -8.81 2.31 -7.42
C GLN A 60 -7.88 1.16 -7.05
N ALA A 61 -6.63 1.44 -6.70
CA ALA A 61 -5.67 0.45 -6.21
C ALA A 61 -6.21 -0.30 -4.98
N LYS A 62 -6.86 0.39 -4.03
CA LYS A 62 -7.49 -0.25 -2.88
C LYS A 62 -8.64 -1.18 -3.27
N ARG A 63 -9.45 -0.81 -4.27
CA ARG A 63 -10.53 -1.67 -4.79
C ARG A 63 -9.97 -2.91 -5.47
N GLU A 64 -8.97 -2.74 -6.32
CA GLU A 64 -8.29 -3.86 -7.00
C GLU A 64 -7.66 -4.81 -6.00
N MET A 65 -6.95 -4.25 -5.01
CA MET A 65 -6.35 -5.00 -3.91
C MET A 65 -7.42 -5.79 -3.13
N ASN A 66 -8.53 -5.15 -2.77
CA ASN A 66 -9.64 -5.84 -2.13
C ASN A 66 -10.23 -6.93 -3.01
N ASN A 67 -10.39 -6.71 -4.31
CA ASN A 67 -10.89 -7.74 -5.21
C ASN A 67 -9.92 -8.92 -5.26
N THR A 68 -8.62 -8.70 -5.43
CA THR A 68 -7.61 -9.75 -5.45
C THR A 68 -7.57 -10.54 -4.13
N TYR A 69 -7.61 -9.87 -2.98
CA TYR A 69 -7.55 -10.55 -1.68
C TYR A 69 -8.89 -11.10 -1.17
N SER A 70 -10.03 -10.56 -1.63
CA SER A 70 -11.36 -11.12 -1.32
C SER A 70 -11.67 -12.32 -2.21
N HIS A 71 -11.09 -12.38 -3.41
CA HIS A 71 -11.16 -13.55 -4.31
C HIS A 71 -10.07 -14.58 -4.02
N HIS A 72 -9.08 -14.29 -3.17
CA HIS A 72 -8.48 -15.35 -2.36
C HIS A 72 -9.57 -15.79 -1.41
N PRO A 73 -10.25 -16.91 -1.66
CA PRO A 73 -11.23 -17.35 -0.71
C PRO A 73 -10.40 -17.67 0.53
N SER A 74 -10.72 -17.03 1.65
CA SER A 74 -10.39 -17.57 2.96
C SER A 74 -10.85 -19.04 3.10
N ASN A 75 -11.70 -19.48 2.16
CA ASN A 75 -12.18 -20.82 1.88
C ASN A 75 -11.62 -21.47 0.59
N ALA A 76 -10.45 -21.09 0.06
CA ALA A 76 -9.69 -21.99 -0.83
C ALA A 76 -9.19 -23.14 0.04
N GLN A 77 -10.11 -24.05 0.37
CA GLN A 77 -9.89 -25.31 1.06
C GLN A 77 -8.74 -25.26 2.06
N ARG A 78 -8.92 -24.53 3.17
CA ARG A 78 -8.35 -25.09 4.40
C ARG A 78 -9.17 -26.32 4.71
N ASN A 79 -8.83 -27.43 4.06
CA ASN A 79 -9.27 -28.75 4.46
C ASN A 79 -8.52 -29.06 5.75
N TRP A 80 -8.95 -28.46 6.86
CA TRP A 80 -8.42 -28.84 8.15
C TRP A 80 -8.70 -30.32 8.30
N LEU A 81 -7.69 -31.09 8.71
CA LEU A 81 -7.84 -32.53 8.84
C LEU A 81 -9.04 -32.87 9.74
N GLU A 82 -9.26 -32.07 10.78
CA GLU A 82 -10.41 -32.16 11.69
C GLU A 82 -11.78 -32.04 11.01
N ASP A 83 -11.91 -31.21 9.97
CA ASP A 83 -13.14 -31.03 9.20
C ASP A 83 -13.42 -32.20 8.24
N SER A 84 -12.38 -32.97 7.91
CA SER A 84 -12.47 -34.17 7.05
C SER A 84 -12.60 -35.47 7.85
N LEU A 85 -12.48 -35.44 9.18
CA LEU A 85 -12.54 -36.63 10.01
C LEU A 85 -13.97 -36.94 10.46
N PRO A 86 -14.36 -38.23 10.47
CA PRO A 86 -15.61 -38.68 11.09
C PRO A 86 -15.72 -38.24 12.56
N GLU A 87 -16.94 -37.91 13.00
CA GLU A 87 -17.24 -37.39 14.34
C GLU A 87 -16.62 -38.20 15.49
N ASN A 88 -16.67 -39.52 15.38
CA ASN A 88 -16.13 -40.43 16.38
C ASN A 88 -14.61 -40.32 16.56
N ILE A 89 -13.87 -40.01 15.48
CA ILE A 89 -12.41 -39.83 15.54
C ILE A 89 -12.07 -38.46 16.12
N ARG A 90 -12.84 -37.42 15.79
CA ARG A 90 -12.67 -36.07 16.32
C ARG A 90 -12.80 -36.05 17.85
N VAL A 91 -13.86 -36.67 18.38
CA VAL A 91 -14.07 -36.80 19.83
C VAL A 91 -12.93 -37.60 20.49
N ALA A 92 -12.48 -38.70 19.88
CA ALA A 92 -11.37 -39.49 20.43
C ALA A 92 -10.05 -38.70 20.51
N LEU A 93 -9.74 -37.91 19.49
CA LEU A 93 -8.55 -37.05 19.46
C LEU A 93 -8.63 -35.90 20.47
N ASP A 94 -9.80 -35.28 20.64
CA ASP A 94 -10.01 -34.25 21.66
C ASP A 94 -9.83 -34.82 23.07
N HIS A 95 -10.32 -36.03 23.33
CA HIS A 95 -10.10 -36.70 24.62
C HIS A 95 -8.62 -37.01 24.87
N LEU A 96 -7.85 -37.34 23.84
CA LEU A 96 -6.40 -37.52 23.95
C LEU A 96 -5.65 -36.21 24.16
N ARG A 97 -6.09 -35.12 23.51
CA ARG A 97 -5.49 -33.78 23.65
C ARG A 97 -5.62 -33.22 25.06
N HIS A 98 -6.70 -33.53 25.76
CA HIS A 98 -6.97 -33.02 27.11
C HIS A 98 -6.69 -34.03 28.23
N LYS A 99 -6.21 -35.24 27.91
CA LYS A 99 -5.63 -36.15 28.89
C LYS A 99 -4.19 -35.71 29.18
N LYS A 100 -3.99 -35.04 30.32
CA LYS A 100 -2.70 -35.06 31.01
C LYS A 100 -2.50 -36.40 31.71
#